data_AF-A0A371I0K5-F1
#
_entry.id   AF-A0A371I0K5-F1
#
_cell.length_a   1.000
_cell.length_b   1.000
_cell.length_c   1.000
_cell.angle_alpha   90.00
_cell.angle_beta   90.00
_cell.angle_gamma   90.00
#
_symmetry.space_group_name_H-M   'P 1'
#
loop_
_entity.id
_entity.type
_entity.pdbx_description
1 polymer ?
#
loop_
_entity_poly.entity_id
_entity_poly.type
_entity_poly.pdbx_seq_one_letter_code
_entity_poly.pdbx_strand_id
1 'polypeptide(L)'
;MDEETRLIRQQQRRLNSTILDVVKKEFMKLRATGIIYPNSDNQWDCMEVFMDDFTMYTTSFNACLENLSKVLIRYRNTNLVLNFEKFHFMVTEGIMLGHLVFSRGIEIDKSKINIITSLPNPASMLEVRSFLGHVGFYRRFIKNFSKIALPLSKLLQKDIDFKFDRPCMEAFEELKIQLTSAPILQAPNWEYPF
;
A
#
# COMPACT_ATOMS: atom_id res chain seq x y z
N MET A 1 -24.06 5.31 29.40
CA MET A 1 -24.78 4.05 29.13
C MET A 1 -25.30 4.20 27.72
N ASP A 2 -24.73 3.35 26.86
CA ASP A 2 -24.98 3.15 25.43
C ASP A 2 -24.70 4.32 24.48
N GLU A 3 -23.45 4.37 24.00
CA GLU A 3 -23.19 4.86 22.65
C GLU A 3 -22.34 3.79 21.93
N GLU A 4 -23.01 3.12 20.99
CA GLU A 4 -22.53 1.98 20.20
C GLU A 4 -21.33 2.40 19.36
N THR A 5 -20.12 2.06 19.82
CA THR A 5 -18.87 2.43 19.13
C THR A 5 -18.75 1.64 17.83
N ARG A 6 -19.18 2.25 16.72
CA ARG A 6 -19.01 1.72 15.36
C ARG A 6 -17.53 1.45 15.07
N LEU A 7 -17.21 0.19 14.80
CA LEU A 7 -15.98 -0.24 14.15
C LEU A 7 -15.72 0.60 12.90
N ILE A 8 -14.73 1.50 12.95
CA ILE A 8 -14.26 2.21 11.76
C ILE A 8 -13.42 1.24 10.94
N ARG A 9 -14.09 0.47 10.07
CA ARG A 9 -13.42 -0.22 8.96
C ARG A 9 -12.70 0.84 8.14
N GLN A 10 -11.38 0.72 7.97
CA GLN A 10 -10.70 1.46 6.92
C GLN A 10 -11.45 1.20 5.62
N GLN A 11 -11.92 2.28 4.98
CA GLN A 11 -12.61 2.16 3.70
C GLN A 11 -11.61 1.58 2.69
N GLN A 12 -11.80 0.31 2.35
CA GLN A 12 -11.04 -0.36 1.31
C GLN A 12 -11.13 0.53 0.07
N ARG A 13 -9.98 0.84 -0.55
CA ARG A 13 -9.96 1.68 -1.76
C ARG A 13 -10.98 1.09 -2.73
N ARG A 14 -11.92 1.90 -3.22
CA ARG A 14 -12.90 1.45 -4.22
C ARG A 14 -12.13 0.97 -5.44
N LEU A 15 -12.03 -0.34 -5.58
CA LEU A 15 -11.54 -0.97 -6.80
C LEU A 15 -12.59 -0.71 -7.88
N ASN A 16 -12.16 -0.32 -9.08
CA ASN A 16 -13.07 -0.29 -10.22
C ASN A 16 -13.53 -1.72 -10.54
N SER A 17 -14.62 -1.87 -11.31
CA SER A 17 -15.21 -3.19 -11.61
C SER A 17 -14.20 -4.16 -12.25
N THR A 18 -13.37 -3.67 -13.19
CA THR A 18 -12.35 -4.47 -13.87
C THR A 18 -11.31 -5.03 -12.89
N ILE A 19 -10.74 -4.19 -12.02
CA ILE A 19 -9.76 -4.60 -11.02
C ILE A 19 -10.43 -5.51 -9.99
N LEU A 20 -11.67 -5.23 -9.60
CA LEU A 20 -12.42 -6.08 -8.68
C LEU A 20 -12.60 -7.50 -9.23
N ASP A 21 -12.88 -7.64 -10.53
CA ASP A 21 -13.02 -8.94 -11.17
C ASP A 21 -11.69 -9.69 -11.27
N VAL A 22 -10.59 -8.99 -11.57
CA VAL A 22 -9.24 -9.58 -11.52
C VAL A 22 -8.91 -10.02 -10.08
N VAL A 23 -9.13 -9.17 -9.09
CA VAL A 23 -8.90 -9.45 -7.67
C VAL A 23 -9.72 -10.66 -7.22
N LYS A 24 -11.00 -10.73 -7.57
CA LYS A 24 -11.86 -11.88 -7.27
C LYS A 24 -11.35 -13.14 -7.94
N LYS A 25 -10.96 -13.07 -9.21
CA LYS A 25 -10.42 -14.23 -9.94
C LYS A 25 -9.15 -14.75 -9.29
N GLU A 26 -8.23 -13.87 -8.90
CA GLU A 26 -6.98 -14.27 -8.25
C GLU A 26 -7.22 -14.80 -6.84
N PHE A 27 -8.06 -14.13 -6.05
CA PHE A 27 -8.46 -14.61 -4.74
C PHE A 27 -9.11 -16.00 -4.80
N MET A 28 -10.00 -16.23 -5.78
CA MET A 28 -10.63 -17.54 -5.96
C MET A 28 -9.65 -18.63 -6.40
N LYS A 29 -8.64 -18.31 -7.23
CA LYS A 29 -7.55 -19.24 -7.55
C LYS A 29 -6.76 -19.61 -6.31
N LEU A 30 -6.30 -18.62 -5.54
CA LEU A 30 -5.52 -18.81 -4.33
C LEU A 30 -6.28 -19.58 -3.25
N ARG A 31 -7.60 -19.37 -3.17
CA ARG A 31 -8.48 -20.13 -2.28
C ARG A 31 -8.66 -21.57 -2.76
N ALA A 32 -8.88 -21.78 -4.05
CA ALA A 32 -9.02 -23.12 -4.63
C ALA A 32 -7.71 -23.94 -4.53
N THR A 33 -6.56 -23.27 -4.60
CA THR A 33 -5.24 -23.88 -4.36
C THR A 33 -4.91 -24.00 -2.87
N GLY A 34 -5.80 -23.59 -1.95
CA GLY A 34 -5.61 -23.60 -0.50
C GLY A 34 -4.30 -22.94 -0.06
N ILE A 35 -3.94 -21.83 -0.72
CA ILE A 35 -2.90 -20.89 -0.28
C ILE A 35 -3.49 -19.92 0.74
N ILE A 36 -4.74 -19.49 0.54
CA ILE A 36 -5.46 -18.60 1.45
C ILE A 36 -6.73 -19.28 1.97
N TYR A 37 -7.03 -19.05 3.26
CA TYR A 37 -8.22 -19.55 3.95
C TYR A 37 -9.00 -18.36 4.51
N PRO A 38 -10.35 -18.47 4.66
CA PRO A 38 -11.08 -17.50 5.44
C PRO A 38 -10.53 -17.47 6.88
N ASN A 39 -10.47 -16.27 7.50
CA ASN A 39 -9.94 -15.98 8.85
C ASN A 39 -10.52 -16.81 10.02
N SER A 40 -11.35 -17.82 9.75
CA SER A 40 -11.83 -18.79 10.73
C SER A 40 -10.91 -20.01 10.89
N ASP A 41 -10.01 -20.28 9.92
CA ASP A 41 -9.11 -21.45 9.92
C ASP A 41 -7.63 -20.98 9.96
N ASN A 42 -7.19 -20.52 11.14
CA ASN A 42 -5.89 -19.91 11.41
C ASN A 42 -4.70 -20.89 11.41
N GLN A 43 -4.50 -21.66 10.34
CA GLN A 43 -3.32 -22.51 10.24
C GLN A 43 -2.06 -21.74 9.77
N TRP A 44 -2.20 -20.46 9.42
CA TRP A 44 -1.17 -19.64 8.77
C TRP A 44 -1.14 -18.18 9.27
N ASP A 45 -1.05 -17.97 10.57
CA ASP A 45 -0.92 -16.64 11.21
C ASP A 45 0.35 -15.86 10.80
N CYS A 46 1.19 -16.43 9.92
CA CYS A 46 2.50 -15.92 9.52
C CYS A 46 2.60 -15.51 8.04
N MET A 47 1.50 -15.56 7.26
CA MET A 47 1.53 -15.26 5.82
C MET A 47 0.42 -14.30 5.42
N GLU A 48 0.81 -13.19 4.80
CA GLU A 48 -0.09 -12.25 4.14
C GLU A 48 -0.02 -12.43 2.62
N VAL A 49 -1.17 -12.45 1.96
CA VAL A 49 -1.27 -12.58 0.51
C VAL A 49 -2.05 -11.40 -0.06
N PHE A 50 -1.47 -10.76 -1.07
CA PHE A 50 -2.10 -9.69 -1.81
C PHE A 50 -1.91 -9.93 -3.31
N MET A 51 -2.99 -10.31 -3.99
CA MET A 51 -2.95 -10.65 -5.42
C MET A 51 -1.89 -11.73 -5.68
N ASP A 52 -0.91 -11.46 -6.53
CA ASP A 52 0.15 -12.40 -6.91
C ASP A 52 1.32 -12.41 -5.91
N ASP A 53 1.37 -11.43 -5.00
CA ASP A 53 2.45 -11.29 -4.02
C ASP A 53 2.02 -11.92 -2.69
N PHE A 54 2.93 -12.64 -2.06
CA PHE A 54 2.77 -13.05 -0.66
C PHE A 54 4.01 -12.68 0.14
N THR A 55 3.80 -12.45 1.42
CA THR A 55 4.85 -12.10 2.37
C THR A 55 4.68 -12.96 3.59
N MET A 56 5.80 -13.53 4.04
CA MET A 56 5.86 -14.29 5.28
C MET A 56 6.63 -13.49 6.32
N TYR A 57 6.08 -13.40 7.51
CA TYR A 57 6.73 -12.73 8.64
C TYR A 57 6.84 -13.72 9.80
N THR A 58 8.02 -13.73 10.42
CA THR A 58 8.29 -14.56 11.61
C THR A 58 9.24 -13.82 12.54
N THR A 59 9.26 -14.21 13.81
CA THR A 59 10.15 -13.63 14.82
C THR A 59 11.49 -14.34 14.93
N SER A 60 11.70 -15.46 14.22
CA SER A 60 12.96 -16.21 14.25
C SER A 60 13.30 -16.87 12.90
N PHE A 61 14.59 -17.03 12.63
CA PHE A 61 15.09 -17.67 11.41
C PHE A 61 14.58 -19.11 11.24
N ASN A 62 14.55 -19.90 12.34
CA ASN A 62 14.06 -21.27 12.30
C ASN A 62 12.57 -21.35 11.96
N ALA A 63 11.75 -20.47 12.54
CA ALA A 63 10.33 -20.37 12.19
C ALA A 63 10.15 -19.95 10.72
N CYS A 64 10.99 -19.04 10.22
CA CYS A 64 10.98 -18.65 8.81
C CYS A 64 11.25 -19.85 7.88
N LEU A 65 12.27 -20.66 8.18
CA LEU A 65 12.59 -21.87 7.41
C LEU A 65 11.46 -22.89 7.43
N GLU A 66 10.86 -23.11 8.60
CA GLU A 66 9.74 -24.05 8.74
C GLU A 66 8.54 -23.60 7.91
N ASN A 67 8.18 -22.32 7.99
CA ASN A 67 7.08 -21.76 7.23
C ASN A 67 7.38 -21.76 5.73
N LEU A 68 8.61 -21.48 5.32
CA LEU A 68 9.02 -21.51 3.91
C LEU A 68 8.90 -22.92 3.36
N SER A 69 9.32 -23.93 4.12
CA SER A 69 9.17 -25.34 3.76
C SER A 69 7.70 -25.70 3.51
N LYS A 70 6.80 -25.32 4.42
CA LYS A 70 5.36 -25.56 4.28
C LYS A 70 4.79 -24.88 3.02
N VAL A 71 5.19 -23.63 2.74
CA VAL A 71 4.76 -22.91 1.53
C VAL A 71 5.28 -23.61 0.27
N LEU A 72 6.56 -23.96 0.20
CA LEU A 72 7.14 -24.62 -0.98
C LEU A 72 6.51 -26.00 -1.25
N ILE A 73 6.19 -26.76 -0.20
CA ILE A 73 5.44 -28.02 -0.33
C ILE A 73 4.06 -27.75 -0.94
N ARG A 74 3.38 -26.68 -0.52
CA ARG A 74 2.08 -26.33 -1.09
C ARG A 74 2.19 -25.96 -2.56
N TYR A 75 3.15 -25.12 -2.94
CA TYR A 75 3.41 -24.74 -4.33
C TYR A 75 3.63 -25.95 -5.22
N ARG A 76 4.43 -26.93 -4.74
CA ARG A 76 4.64 -28.21 -5.42
C ARG A 76 3.32 -28.98 -5.60
N ASN A 77 2.51 -29.07 -4.55
CA ASN A 77 1.23 -29.81 -4.59
C ASN A 77 0.17 -29.12 -5.48
N THR A 78 0.27 -27.81 -5.69
CA THR A 78 -0.70 -27.03 -6.48
C THR A 78 -0.26 -26.80 -7.93
N ASN A 79 0.89 -27.34 -8.35
CA ASN A 79 1.50 -27.08 -9.65
C ASN A 79 1.67 -25.57 -9.96
N LEU A 80 1.93 -24.76 -8.93
CA LEU A 80 2.22 -23.34 -9.11
C LEU A 80 3.72 -23.13 -9.27
N VAL A 81 4.12 -22.30 -10.23
CA VAL A 81 5.52 -22.00 -10.53
C VAL A 81 5.89 -20.67 -9.89
N LEU A 82 6.94 -20.68 -9.07
CA LEU A 82 7.51 -19.48 -8.47
C LEU A 82 8.50 -18.83 -9.43
N ASN A 83 8.44 -17.50 -9.56
CA ASN A 83 9.49 -16.73 -10.22
C ASN A 83 10.60 -16.42 -9.20
N PHE A 84 11.61 -17.29 -9.12
CA PHE A 84 12.70 -17.19 -8.15
C PHE A 84 13.50 -15.88 -8.24
N GLU A 85 13.60 -15.24 -9.41
CA GLU A 85 14.34 -13.98 -9.58
C GLU A 85 13.72 -12.82 -8.80
N LYS A 86 12.43 -12.90 -8.48
CA LYS A 86 11.70 -11.86 -7.74
C LYS A 86 11.64 -12.12 -6.22
N PHE A 87 12.08 -13.30 -5.78
CA PHE A 87 12.01 -13.66 -4.37
C PHE A 87 13.15 -13.04 -3.56
N HIS A 88 12.77 -12.49 -2.43
CA HIS A 88 13.69 -12.01 -1.41
C HIS A 88 13.54 -12.93 -0.20
N PHE A 89 14.55 -13.75 0.07
CA PHE A 89 14.53 -14.71 1.17
C PHE A 89 15.27 -14.17 2.37
N MET A 90 14.73 -14.42 3.58
CA MET A 90 15.44 -14.20 4.85
C MET A 90 15.96 -12.76 5.01
N VAL A 91 15.22 -11.77 4.52
CA VAL A 91 15.58 -10.36 4.62
C VAL A 91 14.99 -9.73 5.88
N THR A 92 15.70 -8.75 6.45
CA THR A 92 15.21 -7.96 7.59
C THR A 92 14.35 -6.77 7.16
N GLU A 93 14.42 -6.41 5.88
CA GLU A 93 13.63 -5.37 5.24
C GLU A 93 13.34 -5.74 3.78
N GLY A 94 12.23 -5.28 3.23
CA GLY A 94 11.86 -5.58 1.84
C GLY A 94 10.80 -4.65 1.28
N ILE A 95 10.69 -4.60 -0.06
CA ILE A 95 9.66 -3.82 -0.74
C ILE A 95 8.38 -4.66 -0.85
N MET A 96 7.29 -4.18 -0.26
CA MET A 96 5.97 -4.80 -0.31
C MET A 96 4.93 -3.74 -0.69
N LEU A 97 4.18 -3.99 -1.77
CA LEU A 97 3.12 -3.11 -2.26
C LEU A 97 3.53 -1.63 -2.43
N GLY A 98 4.79 -1.37 -2.80
CA GLY A 98 5.34 -0.02 -2.97
C GLY A 98 5.75 0.69 -1.67
N HIS A 99 5.88 -0.05 -0.57
CA HIS A 99 6.41 0.39 0.71
C HIS A 99 7.66 -0.41 1.09
N LEU A 100 8.62 0.23 1.75
CA LEU A 100 9.70 -0.46 2.44
C LEU A 100 9.18 -0.92 3.81
N VAL A 101 9.19 -2.22 4.07
CA VAL A 101 8.70 -2.83 5.30
C VAL A 101 9.87 -3.41 6.07
N PHE A 102 9.95 -3.11 7.37
CA PHE A 102 11.01 -3.58 8.27
C PHE A 102 10.51 -3.58 9.72
N SER A 103 11.33 -4.08 10.64
CA SER A 103 10.91 -4.33 12.03
C SER A 103 10.40 -3.10 12.79
N ARG A 104 10.80 -1.88 12.42
CA ARG A 104 10.34 -0.64 13.09
C ARG A 104 9.09 -0.04 12.46
N GLY A 105 8.59 -0.55 11.34
CA GLY A 105 7.41 -0.02 10.65
C GLY A 105 7.53 -0.04 9.13
N ILE A 106 6.79 0.87 8.49
CA ILE A 106 6.76 1.04 7.05
C ILE A 106 7.27 2.43 6.65
N GLU A 107 8.00 2.47 5.54
CA GLU A 107 8.48 3.67 4.86
C GLU A 107 8.01 3.68 3.40
N ILE A 108 8.16 4.83 2.76
CA ILE A 108 7.95 4.96 1.32
C ILE A 108 9.20 4.45 0.60
N ASP A 109 9.01 3.64 -0.46
CA ASP A 109 10.11 3.23 -1.33
C ASP A 109 10.79 4.46 -1.96
N LYS A 110 12.08 4.66 -1.66
CA LYS A 110 12.88 5.80 -2.14
C LYS A 110 12.91 5.90 -3.67
N SER A 111 12.83 4.77 -4.38
CA SER A 111 12.76 4.78 -5.85
C SER A 111 11.51 5.50 -6.35
N LYS A 112 10.38 5.37 -5.64
CA LYS A 112 9.11 6.04 -5.96
C LYS A 112 9.14 7.51 -5.59
N ILE A 113 9.80 7.87 -4.48
CA ILE A 113 10.00 9.27 -4.09
C ILE A 113 10.75 10.03 -5.19
N ASN A 114 11.89 9.49 -5.64
CA ASN A 114 12.75 10.16 -6.64
C ASN A 114 12.02 10.43 -7.97
N ILE A 115 11.14 9.52 -8.39
CA ILE A 115 10.32 9.72 -9.58
C ILE A 115 9.32 10.87 -9.35
N ILE A 116 8.66 10.93 -8.19
CA ILE A 116 7.67 11.98 -7.91
C ILE A 116 8.34 13.34 -7.71
N THR A 117 9.50 13.40 -7.04
CA THR A 117 10.21 14.65 -6.76
C THR A 117 10.85 15.26 -8.00
N SER A 118 11.14 14.45 -9.03
CA SER A 118 11.66 14.93 -10.32
C SER A 118 10.58 15.39 -11.30
N LEU A 119 9.29 15.24 -10.99
CA LEU A 119 8.21 15.67 -11.88
C LEU A 119 8.19 17.21 -12.04
N PRO A 120 8.04 17.70 -13.29
CA PRO A 120 7.87 19.12 -13.55
C PRO A 120 6.47 19.60 -13.12
N ASN A 121 6.29 20.93 -13.11
CA ASN A 121 4.99 21.52 -12.83
C ASN A 121 3.93 21.02 -13.83
N PRO A 122 2.74 20.61 -13.36
CA PRO A 122 1.66 20.17 -14.23
C PRO A 122 1.21 21.26 -15.20
N ALA A 123 1.13 20.92 -16.48
CA ALA A 123 0.63 21.80 -17.55
C ALA A 123 -0.86 21.58 -17.85
N SER A 124 -1.49 20.57 -17.24
CA SER A 124 -2.89 20.23 -17.50
C SER A 124 -3.63 19.65 -16.29
N MET A 125 -4.96 19.70 -16.32
CA MET A 125 -5.81 19.02 -15.32
C MET A 125 -5.53 17.52 -15.24
N LEU A 126 -5.17 16.89 -16.36
CA LEU A 126 -4.87 15.45 -16.41
C LEU A 126 -3.60 15.14 -15.61
N GLU A 127 -2.57 15.97 -15.75
CA GLU A 127 -1.32 15.83 -15.00
C GLU A 127 -1.52 16.10 -13.51
N VAL A 128 -2.32 17.11 -13.14
CA VAL A 128 -2.68 17.35 -11.74
C VAL A 128 -3.42 16.15 -11.15
N ARG A 129 -4.37 15.57 -11.89
CA ARG A 129 -5.10 14.37 -11.46
C ARG A 129 -4.17 13.17 -11.29
N SER A 130 -3.24 12.96 -12.22
CA SER A 130 -2.23 11.91 -12.16
C SER A 130 -1.35 12.07 -10.93
N PHE A 131 -0.79 13.27 -10.74
CA PHE A 131 0.05 13.60 -9.58
C PHE A 131 -0.69 13.37 -8.26
N LEU A 132 -1.91 13.90 -8.10
CA LEU A 132 -2.71 13.68 -6.89
C LEU A 132 -3.05 12.21 -6.67
N GLY A 133 -3.22 11.42 -7.74
CA GLY A 133 -3.38 9.98 -7.66
C GLY A 133 -2.13 9.29 -7.08
N HIS A 134 -0.95 9.65 -7.56
CA HIS A 134 0.33 9.11 -7.09
C HIS A 134 0.64 9.53 -5.65
N VAL A 135 0.60 10.82 -5.34
CA VAL A 135 0.86 11.32 -3.97
C VAL A 135 -0.22 10.86 -3.00
N GLY A 136 -1.48 10.78 -3.46
CA GLY A 136 -2.61 10.28 -2.66
C GLY A 136 -2.44 8.84 -2.18
N PHE A 137 -1.66 8.01 -2.88
CA PHE A 137 -1.28 6.68 -2.40
C PHE A 137 -0.51 6.75 -1.07
N TYR A 138 0.35 7.75 -0.92
CA TYR A 138 1.22 8.00 0.22
C TYR A 138 0.63 9.00 1.25
N ARG A 139 -0.65 9.38 1.11
CA ARG A 139 -1.31 10.37 1.99
C ARG A 139 -1.16 10.11 3.49
N ARG A 140 -1.01 8.85 3.90
CA ARG A 140 -0.86 8.45 5.32
C ARG A 140 0.43 8.95 5.96
N PHE A 141 1.45 9.24 5.15
CA PHE A 141 2.74 9.75 5.57
C PHE A 141 2.76 11.29 5.63
N ILE A 142 1.75 11.96 5.06
CA ILE A 142 1.72 13.42 4.92
C ILE A 142 0.69 13.99 5.89
N LYS A 143 1.16 14.69 6.91
CA LYS A 143 0.28 15.38 7.87
C LYS A 143 -0.52 16.46 7.14
N ASN A 144 -1.82 16.55 7.43
CA ASN A 144 -2.73 17.52 6.81
C ASN A 144 -2.79 17.45 5.26
N PHE A 145 -2.54 16.28 4.66
CA PHE A 145 -2.54 16.10 3.19
C PHE A 145 -3.69 16.83 2.48
N SER A 146 -4.93 16.66 2.96
CA SER A 146 -6.11 17.28 2.35
C SER A 146 -6.08 18.81 2.34
N LYS A 147 -5.46 19.44 3.34
CA LYS A 147 -5.31 20.91 3.38
C LYS A 147 -4.28 21.38 2.36
N ILE A 148 -3.15 20.67 2.27
CA ILE A 148 -2.06 21.00 1.34
C ILE A 148 -2.53 20.78 -0.11
N ALA A 149 -3.19 19.65 -0.39
CA ALA A 149 -3.66 19.28 -1.72
C ALA A 149 -4.90 20.07 -2.19
N LEU A 150 -5.46 20.95 -1.36
CA LEU A 150 -6.71 21.65 -1.65
C LEU A 150 -6.63 22.55 -2.90
N PRO A 151 -5.58 23.39 -3.11
CA PRO A 151 -5.47 24.21 -4.31
C PRO A 151 -5.45 23.36 -5.59
N LEU A 152 -4.68 22.27 -5.58
CA LEU A 152 -4.61 21.32 -6.69
C LEU A 152 -5.95 20.61 -6.93
N SER A 153 -6.67 20.26 -5.87
CA SER A 153 -7.98 19.61 -5.97
C SER A 153 -9.06 20.54 -6.53
N LYS A 154 -8.94 21.87 -6.31
CA LYS A 154 -9.84 22.86 -6.91
C LYS A 154 -9.71 22.91 -8.43
N LEU A 155 -8.49 22.72 -8.97
CA LEU A 155 -8.26 22.64 -10.41
C LEU A 155 -8.96 21.44 -11.09
N LEU A 156 -9.43 20.46 -10.31
CA LEU A 156 -10.13 19.28 -10.83
C LEU A 156 -11.66 19.42 -10.82
N GLN A 157 -12.20 20.54 -10.33
CA GLN A 157 -13.63 20.79 -10.31
C GLN A 157 -14.17 21.07 -11.73
N LYS A 158 -15.45 20.80 -11.94
CA LYS A 158 -16.11 21.11 -13.21
C LYS A 158 -16.17 22.62 -13.42
N ASP A 159 -16.11 23.04 -14.68
CA ASP A 159 -16.29 24.42 -15.12
C ASP A 159 -15.30 25.43 -14.51
N ILE A 160 -14.09 24.97 -14.17
CA ILE A 160 -12.98 25.80 -13.71
C ILE A 160 -11.92 25.89 -14.81
N ASP A 161 -11.49 27.12 -15.13
CA ASP A 161 -10.33 27.35 -15.99
C ASP A 161 -9.06 26.82 -15.33
N PHE A 162 -8.28 26.05 -16.07
CA PHE A 162 -6.99 25.56 -15.59
C PHE A 162 -5.99 26.72 -15.46
N LYS A 163 -5.74 27.15 -14.21
CA LYS A 163 -4.74 28.16 -13.87
C LYS A 163 -3.84 27.62 -12.77
N PHE A 164 -2.64 27.17 -13.16
CA PHE A 164 -1.63 26.71 -12.21
C PHE A 164 -0.90 27.90 -11.59
N ASP A 165 -1.57 28.53 -10.63
CA ASP A 165 -1.13 29.75 -9.97
C ASP A 165 -0.16 29.48 -8.80
N ARG A 166 0.24 30.55 -8.11
CA ARG A 166 1.19 30.47 -6.99
C ARG A 166 0.73 29.52 -5.86
N PRO A 167 -0.52 29.59 -5.36
CA PRO A 167 -1.03 28.58 -4.41
C PRO A 167 -0.91 27.14 -4.90
N CYS A 168 -1.12 26.87 -6.20
CA CYS A 168 -0.96 25.53 -6.77
C CYS A 168 0.51 25.10 -6.82
N MET A 169 1.42 25.99 -7.21
CA MET A 169 2.87 25.73 -7.19
C MET A 169 3.37 25.44 -5.77
N GLU A 170 2.97 26.24 -4.79
CA GLU A 170 3.34 26.07 -3.39
C GLU A 170 2.82 24.74 -2.84
N ALA A 171 1.56 24.38 -3.13
CA ALA A 171 0.98 23.09 -2.75
C ALA A 171 1.71 21.90 -3.41
N PHE A 172 2.08 22.02 -4.68
CA PHE A 172 2.78 20.98 -5.43
C PHE A 172 4.17 20.70 -4.85
N GLU A 173 4.95 21.74 -4.62
CA GLU A 173 6.29 21.61 -4.04
C GLU A 173 6.24 21.17 -2.57
N GLU A 174 5.29 21.66 -1.78
CA GLU A 174 5.11 21.22 -0.39
C GLU A 174 4.82 19.70 -0.33
N LEU A 175 3.94 19.19 -1.21
CA LEU A 175 3.67 17.75 -1.28
C LEU A 175 4.92 16.93 -1.65
N LYS A 176 5.77 17.44 -2.54
CA LYS A 176 7.04 16.79 -2.90
C LYS A 176 8.00 16.76 -1.71
N ILE A 177 8.11 17.87 -0.97
CA ILE A 177 8.95 17.97 0.23
C ILE A 177 8.46 16.99 1.30
N GLN A 178 7.16 16.96 1.60
CA GLN A 178 6.59 16.06 2.62
C GLN A 178 6.82 14.57 2.31
N LEU A 179 6.93 14.18 1.03
CA LEU A 179 7.29 12.82 0.66
C LEU A 179 8.75 12.48 0.97
N THR A 180 9.66 13.45 0.88
CA THR A 180 11.09 13.26 1.19
C THR A 180 11.39 13.20 2.68
N SER A 181 10.57 13.87 3.50
CA SER A 181 10.69 13.92 4.96
C SER A 181 9.63 13.04 5.67
N ALA A 182 9.01 12.12 4.93
CA ALA A 182 7.97 11.23 5.43
C ALA A 182 8.46 10.43 6.66
N PRO A 183 7.68 10.38 7.75
CA PRO A 183 8.05 9.63 8.94
C PRO A 183 7.88 8.12 8.72
N ILE A 184 8.55 7.32 9.56
CA ILE A 184 8.27 5.89 9.69
C ILE A 184 6.88 5.74 10.30
N LEU A 185 6.01 4.98 9.64
CA LEU A 185 4.70 4.65 10.20
C LEU A 185 4.76 3.30 10.91
N GLN A 186 4.36 3.28 12.17
CA GLN A 186 4.25 2.08 12.97
C GLN A 186 2.85 1.50 12.89
N ALA A 187 2.76 0.17 13.05
CA ALA A 187 1.48 -0.48 13.27
C ALA A 187 0.83 0.10 14.54
N PRO A 188 -0.51 0.22 14.58
CA PRO A 188 -1.19 0.65 15.78
C PRO A 188 -0.84 -0.30 16.93
N ASN A 189 -0.45 0.26 18.07
CA ASN A 189 -0.33 -0.51 19.29
C ASN A 189 -1.72 -0.57 19.96
N TRP A 190 -2.31 -1.75 19.95
CA TRP A 190 -3.65 -2.04 20.48
C TRP A 190 -3.75 -1.92 22.01
N GLU A 191 -2.63 -1.77 22.72
CA GLU A 191 -2.59 -1.53 24.17
C GLU A 191 -2.91 -0.08 24.55
N TYR A 192 -2.81 0.86 23.59
CA TYR A 192 -3.12 2.27 23.83
C TYR A 192 -4.55 2.61 23.36
N PRO A 193 -5.23 3.56 24.06
CA PRO A 193 -6.51 4.07 23.60
C PRO A 193 -6.37 4.83 22.28
N PHE A 194 -7.38 4.69 21.42
CA PHE A 194 -7.49 5.32 20.10
C PHE A 194 -8.00 6.76 20.18
#